data_AF-A0A1T5KSM4-F1
#
_entry.id   AF-A0A1T5KSM4-F1
#
_cell.length_a   1.000
_cell.length_b   1.000
_cell.length_c   1.000
_cell.angle_alpha   90.00
_cell.angle_beta   90.00
_cell.angle_gamma   90.00
#
_symmetry.space_group_name_H-M   'P 1'
#
loop_
_entity.id
_entity.type
_entity.pdbx_description
1 polymer ?
#
loop_
_entity_poly.entity_id
_entity_poly.type
_entity_poly.pdbx_seq_one_letter_code
_entity_poly.pdbx_strand_id
1 'polypeptide(L)'
;MHNIMTEYERKKIEMELKNFTSRNFERPSACRNQEQIRFYVRELCMKIDELEGKFNYAPQWAYTLLSQYNAQQNSLIQLEFRNTYSS
;
A
#
# COMPACT_ATOMS: atom_id res chain seq x y z
N MET A 1 25.86 16.53 -6.88
CA MET A 1 26.29 15.28 -6.22
C MET A 1 25.18 14.26 -6.37
N HIS A 2 25.36 13.21 -7.16
CA HIS A 2 24.43 12.07 -7.16
C HIS A 2 24.76 11.23 -5.92
N ASN A 3 23.89 11.28 -4.91
CA ASN A 3 24.01 10.42 -3.74
C ASN A 3 23.49 9.03 -4.14
N ILE A 4 24.39 8.18 -4.64
CA ILE A 4 24.01 6.82 -5.04
C ILE A 4 23.80 6.02 -3.76
N MET A 5 22.53 5.80 -3.40
CA MET A 5 22.16 4.91 -2.30
C MET A 5 22.83 3.55 -2.46
N THR A 6 23.43 3.06 -1.38
CA THR A 6 24.02 1.74 -1.32
C THR A 6 22.93 0.66 -1.30
N GLU A 7 23.28 -0.56 -1.70
CA GLU A 7 22.36 -1.71 -1.61
C GLU A 7 21.92 -1.98 -0.17
N TYR A 8 22.81 -1.73 0.81
CA TYR A 8 22.49 -1.88 2.23
C TYR A 8 21.38 -0.90 2.65
N GLU A 9 21.48 0.37 2.27
CA GLU A 9 20.46 1.36 2.58
C GLU A 9 19.12 1.04 1.88
N ARG A 10 19.15 0.57 0.63
CA ARG A 10 17.94 0.11 -0.07
C ARG A 10 17.27 -1.04 0.67
N LYS A 11 18.05 -2.05 1.10
CA LYS A 11 17.54 -3.18 1.89
C LYS A 11 16.98 -2.75 3.23
N LYS A 12 17.61 -1.76 3.88
CA LYS A 12 17.10 -1.19 5.13
C LYS A 12 15.74 -0.55 4.94
N ILE A 13 15.58 0.29 3.92
CA ILE A 13 14.29 0.92 3.57
C ILE A 13 13.23 -0.14 3.26
N GLU A 14 13.58 -1.17 2.49
CA GLU A 14 12.68 -2.27 2.20
C GLU A 14 12.21 -3.01 3.46
N MET A 15 13.14 -3.27 4.39
CA MET A 15 12.82 -3.94 5.65
C MET A 15 11.91 -3.07 6.53
N GLU A 16 12.19 -1.78 6.62
CA GLU A 16 11.37 -0.83 7.38
C GLU A 16 9.95 -0.74 6.82
N LEU A 17 9.81 -0.64 5.50
CA LEU A 17 8.50 -0.59 4.86
C LEU A 17 7.74 -1.91 5.01
N LYS A 18 8.42 -3.07 4.90
CA LYS A 18 7.80 -4.38 5.18
C LYS A 18 7.30 -4.48 6.62
N ASN A 19 8.10 -4.03 7.59
CA ASN A 19 7.72 -4.03 8.99
C ASN A 19 6.53 -3.11 9.27
N PHE A 20 6.52 -1.93 8.62
CA PHE A 20 5.40 -0.99 8.71
C PHE A 20 4.11 -1.64 8.22
N THR A 21 4.10 -2.22 7.02
CA THR A 21 2.88 -2.82 6.46
C THR A 21 2.47 -4.08 7.20
N SER A 22 3.41 -4.96 7.58
CA SER A 22 3.08 -6.22 8.26
C SER A 22 2.50 -6.04 9.66
N ARG A 23 2.84 -4.95 10.35
CA ARG A 23 2.36 -4.67 11.72
C ARG A 23 1.03 -3.95 11.74
N ASN A 24 0.77 -3.10 10.76
CA ASN A 24 -0.37 -2.19 10.78
C ASN A 24 -1.49 -2.62 9.84
N PHE A 25 -1.17 -3.37 8.77
CA PHE A 25 -2.13 -3.64 7.70
C PHE A 25 -2.50 -5.11 7.63
N GLU A 26 -3.79 -5.38 7.44
CA GLU A 26 -4.24 -6.68 6.98
C GLU A 26 -3.91 -6.87 5.50
N ARG A 27 -3.72 -8.13 5.08
CA ARG A 27 -3.51 -8.46 3.67
C ARG A 27 -4.71 -8.00 2.83
N PRO A 28 -4.51 -7.47 1.61
CA PRO A 28 -5.63 -7.02 0.77
C PRO A 28 -6.76 -8.04 0.63
N SER A 29 -6.43 -9.32 0.40
CA SER A 29 -7.41 -10.39 0.26
C SER A 29 -8.22 -10.71 1.53
N ALA A 30 -7.74 -10.28 2.69
CA ALA A 30 -8.43 -10.45 3.98
C ALA A 30 -9.35 -9.27 4.31
N CYS A 31 -9.14 -8.10 3.72
CA CYS A 31 -9.96 -6.92 3.98
C CYS A 31 -11.40 -7.13 3.50
N ARG A 32 -12.36 -6.73 4.36
CA ARG A 32 -13.81 -6.80 4.09
C ARG A 32 -14.50 -5.46 4.28
N ASN A 33 -13.77 -4.44 4.72
CA ASN A 33 -14.29 -3.10 5.02
C ASN A 33 -13.66 -2.07 4.07
N GLN A 34 -14.48 -1.29 3.37
CA GLN A 34 -13.98 -0.27 2.43
C GLN A 34 -13.24 0.88 3.12
N GLU A 35 -13.69 1.33 4.30
CA GLU A 35 -13.04 2.39 5.06
C GLU A 35 -11.65 1.96 5.53
N GLN A 36 -11.51 0.72 5.97
CA GLN A 36 -10.21 0.13 6.32
C GLN A 36 -9.25 0.12 5.13
N ILE A 37 -9.73 -0.26 3.94
CA ILE A 37 -8.91 -0.24 2.72
C ILE A 37 -8.51 1.20 2.35
N ARG A 38 -9.45 2.16 2.42
CA ARG A 38 -9.15 3.58 2.15
C ARG A 38 -8.10 4.12 3.13
N PHE A 39 -8.18 3.73 4.40
CA PHE A 39 -7.18 4.07 5.42
C PHE A 39 -5.80 3.51 5.05
N TYR A 40 -5.71 2.21 4.73
CA TYR A 40 -4.43 1.58 4.34
C TYR A 40 -3.84 2.18 3.06
N VAL A 41 -4.66 2.47 2.06
CA VAL A 41 -4.24 3.15 0.82
C VAL A 41 -3.63 4.51 1.14
N ARG A 42 -4.30 5.32 1.97
CA ARG A 42 -3.82 6.64 2.38
C ARG A 42 -2.49 6.55 3.12
N GLU A 43 -2.40 5.70 4.13
CA GLU A 43 -1.19 5.52 4.92
C GLU A 43 -0.02 5.01 4.07
N LEU A 44 -0.29 4.09 3.14
CA LEU A 44 0.73 3.59 2.22
C LEU A 44 1.24 4.67 1.27
N CYS A 45 0.35 5.48 0.69
CA CYS A 45 0.74 6.61 -0.14
C CYS A 45 1.60 7.61 0.64
N MET A 46 1.16 8.01 1.85
CA MET A 46 1.94 8.92 2.70
C MET A 46 3.33 8.35 3.01
N LYS A 47 3.44 7.03 3.22
CA LYS A 47 4.74 6.39 3.47
C LYS A 47 5.61 6.34 2.21
N ILE A 48 5.04 6.10 1.04
CA ILE A 48 5.74 6.15 -0.25
C ILE A 48 6.27 7.56 -0.50
N ASP A 49 5.42 8.58 -0.35
CA ASP A 49 5.79 9.99 -0.54
C ASP A 49 6.91 10.41 0.43
N GLU A 50 6.86 9.94 1.69
CA GLU A 50 7.91 10.16 2.68
C GLU A 50 9.26 9.55 2.23
N LEU A 51 9.22 8.33 1.69
CA LEU A 51 10.43 7.63 1.23
C LEU A 51 11.00 8.27 -0.04
N GLU A 52 10.16 8.62 -1.01
CA GLU A 52 10.56 9.35 -2.20
C GLU A 52 11.15 10.72 -1.86
N GLY A 53 10.49 11.48 -0.97
CA GLY A 53 10.98 12.80 -0.56
C GLY A 53 12.31 12.76 0.19
N LYS A 54 12.54 11.72 1.01
CA LYS A 54 13.77 11.60 1.82
C LYS A 54 14.93 10.96 1.07
N PHE A 55 14.65 9.94 0.26
CA PHE A 55 15.66 9.05 -0.30
C PHE A 55 15.67 9.03 -1.83
N ASN A 56 14.74 9.73 -2.48
CA ASN A 56 14.48 9.61 -3.92
C ASN A 56 14.29 8.15 -4.35
N TYR A 57 13.69 7.34 -3.46
CA TYR A 57 13.52 5.91 -3.62
C TYR A 57 12.34 5.41 -2.78
N ALA A 58 11.45 4.66 -3.42
CA ALA A 58 10.48 3.80 -2.75
C ALA A 58 10.52 2.40 -3.39
N PRO A 59 10.41 1.32 -2.60
CA PRO A 59 10.44 -0.04 -3.16
C PRO A 59 9.29 -0.30 -4.15
N GLN A 60 9.58 -0.91 -5.29
CA GLN A 60 8.58 -1.19 -6.33
C GLN A 60 7.36 -1.97 -5.82
N TRP A 61 7.59 -2.91 -4.89
CA TRP A 61 6.52 -3.73 -4.31
C TRP A 61 5.51 -2.89 -3.50
N ALA A 62 5.88 -1.69 -3.04
CA ALA A 62 4.95 -0.78 -2.36
C ALA A 62 3.81 -0.35 -3.28
N TYR A 63 4.12 0.02 -4.53
CA TYR A 63 3.11 0.34 -5.54
C TYR A 63 2.30 -0.89 -5.96
N THR A 64 2.92 -2.06 -6.00
CA THR A 64 2.19 -3.32 -6.22
C THR A 64 1.18 -3.57 -5.11
N LEU A 65 1.58 -3.36 -3.84
CA LEU A 65 0.68 -3.50 -2.70
C LEU A 65 -0.46 -2.47 -2.74
N LEU A 66 -0.16 -1.22 -3.11
CA LEU A 66 -1.16 -0.17 -3.32
C LEU A 66 -2.19 -0.59 -4.38
N SER A 67 -1.72 -1.12 -5.52
CA SER A 67 -2.58 -1.63 -6.59
C SER A 67 -3.48 -2.78 -6.11
N GLN A 68 -2.96 -3.68 -5.26
CA GLN A 68 -3.76 -4.77 -4.67
C GLN A 68 -4.87 -4.26 -3.75
N TYR A 69 -4.61 -3.26 -2.91
CA TYR A 69 -5.65 -2.64 -2.09
C TYR A 69 -6.73 -1.97 -2.96
N ASN A 70 -6.34 -1.24 -4.00
CA ASN A 70 -7.28 -0.62 -4.93
C ASN A 70 -8.14 -1.67 -5.64
N ALA A 71 -7.56 -2.78 -6.08
CA ALA A 71 -8.29 -3.89 -6.68
C ALA A 71 -9.29 -4.52 -5.70
N GLN A 72 -8.90 -4.71 -4.43
CA GLN A 72 -9.80 -5.20 -3.40
C GLN A 72 -10.96 -4.23 -3.14
N GLN A 73 -10.68 -2.92 -3.08
CA GLN A 73 -11.72 -1.90 -2.91
C GLN A 73 -12.75 -1.96 -4.02
N ASN A 74 -12.30 -2.06 -5.27
CA ASN A 74 -13.18 -2.19 -6.44
C ASN A 74 -14.05 -3.46 -6.37
N SER A 75 -13.48 -4.57 -5.89
CA SER A 75 -14.25 -5.81 -5.69
C SER A 75 -15.37 -5.64 -4.64
N LEU A 76 -15.12 -4.92 -3.55
CA LEU A 76 -16.13 -4.67 -2.52
C LEU A 76 -17.24 -3.74 -3.04
N ILE A 77 -16.87 -2.68 -3.76
CA ILE A 77 -17.82 -1.77 -4.39
C ILE A 77 -18.72 -2.52 -5.38
N GLN A 78 -18.14 -3.39 -6.21
CA GLN A 78 -18.90 -4.18 -7.17
C GLN A 78 -19.89 -5.13 -6.47
N LEU A 79 -19.49 -5.73 -5.35
CA LEU A 79 -20.34 -6.61 -4.56
C LEU A 79 -21.52 -5.83 -3.94
N GLU A 80 -21.24 -4.69 -3.31
CA GLU A 80 -22.29 -3.81 -2.74
C GLU A 80 -23.28 -3.35 -3.80
N PHE A 81 -22.77 -2.93 -4.96
CA PHE A 81 -23.61 -2.54 -6.09
C PHE A 81 -24.54 -3.68 -6.52
N ARG A 82 -24.00 -4.89 -6.73
CA ARG A 82 -24.83 -6.06 -7.07
C ARG A 82 -25.88 -6.33 -6.02
N ASN A 83 -25.53 -6.31 -4.74
CA ASN A 83 -26.48 -6.55 -3.65
C ASN A 83 -27.59 -5.50 -3.58
N THR A 84 -27.28 -4.25 -3.91
CA THR A 84 -28.22 -3.13 -3.84
C THR A 84 -29.19 -3.12 -5.03
N TYR A 85 -28.72 -3.49 -6.22
CA TYR A 85 -29.48 -3.35 -7.48
C TYR A 85 -29.92 -4.67 -8.11
N SER A 86 -29.71 -5.82 -7.46
CA SER A 86 -30.25 -7.12 -7.90
C SER A 86 -31.62 -7.45 -7.29
N SER A 87 -32.32 -6.45 -6.73
CA SER A 87 -33.69 -6.55 -6.21
C SER A 87 -34.70 -6.00 -7.20
#